data_AF-A0A1A8G728-F1
#
_entry.id   AF-A0A1A8G728-F1
#
_cell.length_a   1.000
_cell.length_b   1.000
_cell.length_c   1.000
_cell.angle_alpha   90.00
_cell.angle_beta   90.00
_cell.angle_gamma   90.00
#
_symmetry.space_group_name_H-M   'P 1'
#
loop_
_entity.id
_entity.type
_entity.pdbx_description
1 polymer ?
#
loop_
_entity_poly.entity_id
_entity_poly.type
_entity_poly.pdbx_seq_one_letter_code
_entity_poly.pdbx_strand_id
1 'polypeptide(L)'
;MAAEVLEMSGNGELEQTSAMDVSEDPPPPPPEISEENGGAAVVPEVPEAPEAPADPDSLSEAPAVDNAEGAGLPSDFECLWTAANNNPQDFTSWTDLLQYCEQEGNFTASRRALEAFLARYPLCYGYWKKYADLERRAGDNSKAEEVCLQGLKAISLSVDLWIHYINLLLGTLDMNLSDSPERIRSVFEDAVVAAGLDFHSDRLWDLYVEWEKEQGNMKKAAAVLDRVLKVPTQLYNTHYDKFKENLNNNPPKEVLSSEEYEELRALCRQNQKAERAEQAQEEEEERPPGEEEPTTPEGTDSEELMQKMREQALLHRDKVYQDNEAEVRKRWHFEDAIKRPYFHVKPLDRLQLQAWHSYLDWEMAELNGDHKDPAAQSDPNQEGTEESEVTPQHHEASTGDSVALDDCRVRILFERCLIACALYEEVWTRYIQYLEPQSVDVKRAVYKRACEIHLHNKPNIHMQWATFEERH
;
A
#
# COMPACT_ATOMS: atom_id res chain seq x y z
N MET A 1 -1.94 -32.77 -17.43
CA MET A 1 -0.71 -32.83 -16.62
C MET A 1 -0.41 -31.41 -16.18
N ALA A 2 -0.20 -31.26 -14.88
CA ALA A 2 -0.33 -30.02 -14.13
C ALA A 2 0.78 -29.00 -14.42
N ALA A 3 0.41 -27.72 -14.47
CA ALA A 3 1.31 -26.59 -14.27
C ALA A 3 0.81 -25.87 -13.01
N GLU A 4 1.53 -26.09 -11.91
CA GLU A 4 1.41 -25.35 -10.67
C GLU A 4 1.91 -23.93 -10.90
N VAL A 5 0.98 -22.96 -10.90
CA VAL A 5 1.34 -21.56 -10.66
C VAL A 5 1.43 -21.43 -9.15
N LEU A 6 2.65 -21.26 -8.65
CA LEU A 6 2.99 -21.04 -7.25
C LEU A 6 2.02 -20.02 -6.60
N GLU A 7 1.26 -20.53 -5.64
CA GLU A 7 0.46 -19.76 -4.70
C GLU A 7 1.40 -18.83 -3.92
N MET A 8 1.20 -17.52 -4.03
CA MET A 8 1.78 -16.54 -3.11
C MET A 8 0.67 -16.03 -2.19
N SER A 9 0.39 -16.82 -1.15
CA SER A 9 -0.25 -16.42 0.10
C SER A 9 0.10 -17.46 1.17
N GLY A 10 0.65 -17.03 2.31
CA GLY A 10 0.92 -17.92 3.44
C GLY A 10 1.54 -17.21 4.62
N ASN A 11 0.69 -16.78 5.55
CA ASN A 11 1.01 -16.43 6.93
C ASN A 11 1.85 -17.53 7.60
N GLY A 12 2.74 -17.12 8.51
CA GLY A 12 3.41 -18.02 9.47
C GLY A 12 3.42 -17.37 10.84
N GLU A 13 2.53 -17.85 11.71
CA GLU A 13 2.48 -17.57 13.14
C GLU A 13 3.76 -18.01 13.84
N LEU A 14 4.15 -17.26 14.88
CA LEU A 14 5.23 -17.57 15.80
C LEU A 14 4.73 -18.60 16.82
N GLU A 15 5.20 -19.84 16.74
CA GLU A 15 5.18 -20.75 17.89
C GLU A 15 6.58 -20.88 18.51
N GLN A 16 6.66 -20.56 19.79
CA GLN A 16 7.75 -20.88 20.69
C GLN A 16 7.76 -22.39 20.97
N THR A 17 8.87 -23.09 20.70
CA THR A 17 9.22 -24.29 21.47
C THR A 17 10.72 -24.40 21.75
N SER A 18 10.97 -24.91 22.95
CA SER A 18 12.22 -24.96 23.70
C SER A 18 13.26 -25.96 23.17
N ALA A 19 14.52 -25.61 23.46
CA ALA A 19 15.78 -26.34 23.34
C ALA A 19 15.75 -27.89 23.32
N MET A 20 16.55 -28.47 22.42
CA MET A 20 17.50 -29.56 22.75
C MET A 20 18.61 -29.66 21.68
N ASP A 21 19.82 -29.83 22.20
CA ASP A 21 21.15 -29.86 21.58
C ASP A 21 21.46 -31.22 20.94
N VAL A 22 21.91 -31.25 19.68
CA VAL A 22 22.78 -32.30 19.10
C VAL A 22 23.63 -31.70 17.98
N SER A 23 24.96 -31.83 18.12
CA SER A 23 26.00 -31.35 17.21
C SER A 23 26.27 -32.32 16.04
N GLU A 24 26.50 -31.81 14.82
CA GLU A 24 27.22 -32.52 13.74
C GLU A 24 28.03 -31.54 12.86
N ASP A 25 29.27 -31.93 12.53
CA ASP A 25 30.35 -31.18 11.87
C ASP A 25 30.18 -30.96 10.34
N PRO A 26 30.89 -29.97 9.73
CA PRO A 26 30.75 -29.61 8.32
C PRO A 26 31.69 -30.39 7.36
N PRO A 27 31.38 -30.50 6.05
CA PRO A 27 32.22 -31.16 5.05
C PRO A 27 33.31 -30.25 4.44
N PRO A 28 34.40 -30.82 3.87
CA PRO A 28 35.58 -30.08 3.42
C PRO A 28 35.50 -29.57 1.96
N PRO A 29 36.36 -28.60 1.56
CA PRO A 29 36.36 -27.99 0.24
C PRO A 29 37.16 -28.77 -0.82
N PRO A 30 36.91 -28.57 -2.13
CA PRO A 30 37.68 -29.17 -3.21
C PRO A 30 39.00 -28.43 -3.49
N PRO A 31 40.03 -29.11 -4.04
CA PRO A 31 41.38 -28.56 -4.18
C PRO A 31 41.58 -27.74 -5.46
N GLU A 32 42.29 -26.62 -5.32
CA GLU A 32 43.01 -25.92 -6.39
C GLU A 32 44.19 -26.75 -6.91
N ILE A 33 44.42 -26.71 -8.22
CA ILE A 33 45.74 -26.94 -8.82
C ILE A 33 46.03 -25.85 -9.85
N SER A 34 47.30 -25.45 -9.82
CA SER A 34 47.87 -24.18 -10.24
C SER A 34 48.52 -24.24 -11.63
N GLU A 35 48.64 -23.05 -12.23
CA GLU A 35 49.73 -22.52 -13.07
C GLU A 35 50.40 -23.38 -14.16
N GLU A 36 50.41 -22.88 -15.41
CA GLU A 36 51.69 -22.57 -16.10
C GLU A 36 51.51 -21.61 -17.30
N ASN A 37 52.43 -20.66 -17.41
CA ASN A 37 52.59 -19.64 -18.45
C ASN A 37 53.31 -20.19 -19.70
N GLY A 38 53.11 -19.58 -20.88
CA GLY A 38 54.00 -19.84 -22.03
C GLY A 38 53.71 -19.08 -23.33
N GLY A 39 54.31 -17.90 -23.50
CA GLY A 39 55.26 -17.61 -24.60
C GLY A 39 54.78 -17.26 -26.02
N ALA A 40 55.11 -16.03 -26.43
CA ALA A 40 54.96 -15.34 -27.73
C ALA A 40 55.71 -15.89 -28.98
N ALA A 41 55.27 -15.45 -30.18
CA ALA A 41 56.06 -14.97 -31.34
C ALA A 41 55.08 -14.50 -32.48
N VAL A 42 54.93 -13.23 -32.88
CA VAL A 42 55.78 -12.25 -33.61
C VAL A 42 55.74 -12.37 -35.17
N VAL A 43 54.95 -11.47 -35.82
CA VAL A 43 55.23 -10.47 -36.93
C VAL A 43 55.75 -11.00 -38.31
N PRO A 44 55.63 -10.33 -39.50
CA PRO A 44 55.15 -8.96 -39.90
C PRO A 44 54.05 -8.92 -41.00
N GLU A 45 53.29 -7.85 -41.32
CA GLU A 45 53.46 -6.38 -41.50
C GLU A 45 53.77 -5.89 -42.95
N VAL A 46 52.80 -5.08 -43.48
CA VAL A 46 52.83 -3.91 -44.44
C VAL A 46 53.30 -4.04 -45.92
N PRO A 47 53.06 -3.05 -46.85
CA PRO A 47 52.20 -1.82 -46.82
C PRO A 47 51.44 -1.36 -48.12
N GLU A 48 50.54 -0.37 -47.92
CA GLU A 48 50.20 0.89 -48.68
C GLU A 48 49.54 0.97 -50.11
N ALA A 49 48.31 1.55 -50.14
CA ALA A 49 47.71 2.75 -50.83
C ALA A 49 48.16 3.23 -52.27
N PRO A 50 47.50 4.19 -53.00
CA PRO A 50 46.29 5.04 -52.76
C PRO A 50 45.29 5.30 -53.96
N GLU A 51 44.13 5.90 -53.62
CA GLU A 51 43.15 6.85 -54.25
C GLU A 51 42.77 7.04 -55.78
N ALA A 52 41.43 7.14 -55.99
CA ALA A 52 40.57 8.07 -56.79
C ALA A 52 40.40 7.92 -58.34
N PRO A 53 39.37 8.51 -59.04
CA PRO A 53 38.17 9.30 -58.63
C PRO A 53 36.80 8.84 -59.26
N ALA A 54 35.76 9.68 -59.08
CA ALA A 54 34.31 9.51 -59.29
C ALA A 54 33.77 9.52 -60.74
N ASP A 55 32.50 9.09 -60.90
CA ASP A 55 31.51 9.76 -61.78
C ASP A 55 30.04 9.52 -61.32
N PRO A 56 29.11 10.46 -61.61
CA PRO A 56 27.75 10.53 -61.05
C PRO A 56 26.67 10.07 -62.04
N ASP A 57 25.60 9.41 -61.57
CA ASP A 57 24.22 9.79 -61.89
C ASP A 57 23.17 8.82 -61.32
N SER A 58 22.02 9.42 -61.00
CA SER A 58 20.66 8.87 -61.01
C SER A 58 20.05 8.14 -59.79
N LEU A 59 19.20 8.93 -59.13
CA LEU A 59 17.78 8.67 -58.80
C LEU A 59 17.41 8.01 -57.46
N SER A 60 17.02 8.87 -56.52
CA SER A 60 15.77 8.81 -55.73
C SER A 60 15.35 7.48 -55.12
N GLU A 61 15.71 7.27 -53.85
CA GLU A 61 14.89 6.48 -52.91
C GLU A 61 14.78 7.23 -51.57
N ALA A 62 13.56 7.24 -51.03
CA ALA A 62 13.16 7.83 -49.76
C ALA A 62 13.95 7.23 -48.58
N PRO A 63 14.06 7.91 -47.42
CA PRO A 63 14.91 7.42 -46.34
C PRO A 63 14.32 6.11 -45.81
N ALA A 64 15.09 5.03 -45.95
CA ALA A 64 14.91 3.83 -45.17
C ALA A 64 15.01 4.24 -43.70
N VAL A 65 13.89 4.16 -42.99
CA VAL A 65 13.87 4.17 -41.54
C VAL A 65 14.68 2.96 -41.12
N ASP A 66 15.71 3.17 -40.31
CA ASP A 66 16.58 2.14 -39.74
C ASP A 66 15.74 1.00 -39.14
N ASN A 67 15.62 -0.12 -39.86
CA ASN A 67 15.21 -1.41 -39.30
C ASN A 67 16.39 -2.01 -38.51
N ALA A 68 16.83 -1.32 -37.46
CA ALA A 68 17.84 -1.81 -36.53
C ALA A 68 17.23 -2.57 -35.33
N GLU A 69 15.90 -2.63 -35.19
CA GLU A 69 15.23 -3.31 -34.07
C GLU A 69 14.99 -4.82 -34.30
N GLY A 70 15.12 -5.32 -35.54
CA GLY A 70 14.88 -6.74 -35.86
C GLY A 70 16.05 -7.68 -35.61
N ALA A 71 17.26 -7.16 -35.33
CA ALA A 71 18.49 -7.94 -35.32
C ALA A 71 18.81 -8.64 -33.97
N GLY A 72 17.90 -8.57 -32.99
CA GLY A 72 18.15 -9.09 -31.64
C GLY A 72 16.98 -9.80 -30.99
N LEU A 73 15.91 -10.13 -31.73
CA LEU A 73 14.75 -10.84 -31.16
C LEU A 73 14.93 -12.36 -31.25
N PRO A 74 14.52 -13.12 -30.21
CA PRO A 74 14.59 -14.59 -30.23
C PRO A 74 13.73 -15.21 -31.36
N SER A 75 14.07 -16.43 -31.81
CA SER A 75 13.51 -17.04 -33.03
C SER A 75 12.00 -17.20 -33.02
N ASP A 76 11.42 -17.51 -31.86
CA ASP A 76 9.98 -17.81 -31.73
C ASP A 76 9.18 -16.59 -31.25
N PHE A 77 9.87 -15.47 -30.97
CA PHE A 77 9.25 -14.24 -30.45
C PHE A 77 8.17 -13.73 -31.37
N GLU A 78 8.45 -13.58 -32.67
CA GLU A 78 7.49 -13.01 -33.62
C GLU A 78 6.24 -13.88 -33.79
N CYS A 79 6.38 -15.21 -33.67
CA CYS A 79 5.26 -16.14 -33.72
C CYS A 79 4.33 -15.95 -32.50
N LEU A 80 4.91 -15.97 -31.28
CA LEU A 80 4.18 -15.78 -30.04
C LEU A 80 3.60 -14.35 -29.93
N TRP A 81 4.34 -13.34 -30.35
CA TRP A 81 3.91 -11.94 -30.44
C TRP A 81 2.71 -11.78 -31.36
N THR A 82 2.73 -12.43 -32.52
CA THR A 82 1.62 -12.40 -33.46
C THR A 82 0.38 -13.11 -32.89
N ALA A 83 0.56 -14.25 -32.22
CA ALA A 83 -0.53 -14.95 -31.54
C ALA A 83 -1.21 -14.06 -30.48
N ALA A 84 -0.41 -13.44 -29.61
CA ALA A 84 -0.90 -12.55 -28.55
C ALA A 84 -1.58 -11.28 -29.10
N ASN A 85 -1.07 -10.69 -30.20
CA ASN A 85 -1.70 -9.50 -30.79
C ASN A 85 -2.94 -9.82 -31.63
N ASN A 86 -3.04 -11.00 -32.23
CA ASN A 86 -4.23 -11.42 -32.97
C ASN A 86 -5.40 -11.71 -32.03
N ASN A 87 -5.11 -12.16 -30.81
CA ASN A 87 -6.11 -12.32 -29.76
C ASN A 87 -5.68 -11.60 -28.46
N PRO A 88 -5.78 -10.27 -28.40
CA PRO A 88 -5.32 -9.47 -27.26
C PRO A 88 -5.95 -9.83 -25.92
N GLN A 89 -7.10 -10.50 -25.92
CA GLN A 89 -7.86 -10.90 -24.73
C GLN A 89 -7.51 -12.29 -24.23
N ASP A 90 -6.71 -13.04 -25.00
CA ASP A 90 -6.19 -14.32 -24.55
C ASP A 90 -4.98 -14.11 -23.65
N PHE A 91 -5.26 -14.11 -22.35
CA PHE A 91 -4.25 -14.00 -21.31
C PHE A 91 -3.16 -15.07 -21.44
N THR A 92 -3.52 -16.29 -21.85
CA THR A 92 -2.55 -17.39 -21.96
C THR A 92 -1.51 -17.12 -23.04
N SER A 93 -1.92 -16.64 -24.21
CA SER A 93 -0.98 -16.23 -25.27
C SER A 93 0.02 -15.17 -24.79
N TRP A 94 -0.42 -14.20 -23.98
CA TRP A 94 0.48 -13.22 -23.38
C TRP A 94 1.42 -13.82 -22.34
N THR A 95 0.92 -14.68 -21.45
CA THR A 95 1.78 -15.29 -20.43
C THR A 95 2.81 -16.24 -21.02
N ASP A 96 2.47 -16.97 -22.09
CA ASP A 96 3.38 -17.84 -22.81
C ASP A 96 4.50 -17.03 -23.49
N LEU A 97 4.14 -15.91 -24.13
CA LEU A 97 5.10 -14.96 -24.70
C LEU A 97 6.05 -14.39 -23.63
N LEU A 98 5.50 -13.95 -22.50
CA LEU A 98 6.30 -13.38 -21.41
C LEU A 98 7.23 -14.42 -20.79
N GLN A 99 6.75 -15.64 -20.58
CA GLN A 99 7.56 -16.75 -20.08
C GLN A 99 8.69 -17.10 -21.05
N TYR A 100 8.42 -17.12 -22.36
CA TYR A 100 9.45 -17.31 -23.38
C TYR A 100 10.50 -16.19 -23.34
N CYS A 101 10.08 -14.93 -23.27
CA CYS A 101 11.02 -13.79 -23.18
C CYS A 101 11.91 -13.87 -21.93
N GLU A 102 11.34 -14.28 -20.79
CA GLU A 102 12.07 -14.49 -19.54
C GLU A 102 13.10 -15.63 -19.66
N GLN A 103 12.75 -16.74 -20.33
CA GLN A 103 13.64 -17.89 -20.54
C GLN A 103 14.83 -17.57 -21.46
N GLU A 104 14.59 -16.81 -22.52
CA GLU A 104 15.63 -16.39 -23.47
C GLU A 104 16.56 -15.31 -22.87
N GLY A 105 16.21 -14.72 -21.72
CA GLY A 105 17.00 -13.68 -21.05
C GLY A 105 17.14 -12.40 -21.88
N ASN A 106 16.27 -12.19 -22.88
CA ASN A 106 16.36 -11.06 -23.78
C ASN A 106 15.58 -9.85 -23.24
N PHE A 107 16.32 -8.83 -22.78
CA PHE A 107 15.74 -7.62 -22.19
C PHE A 107 14.83 -6.85 -23.16
N THR A 108 15.23 -6.71 -24.43
CA THR A 108 14.47 -5.95 -25.43
C THR A 108 13.13 -6.62 -25.75
N ALA A 109 13.15 -7.94 -25.98
CA ALA A 109 11.95 -8.73 -26.20
C ALA A 109 11.02 -8.69 -24.97
N SER A 110 11.59 -8.86 -23.77
CA SER A 110 10.85 -8.82 -22.51
C SER A 110 10.19 -7.45 -22.27
N ARG A 111 10.92 -6.35 -22.49
CA ARG A 111 10.40 -4.99 -22.37
C ARG A 111 9.22 -4.78 -23.30
N ARG A 112 9.39 -5.10 -24.59
CA ARG A 112 8.33 -4.97 -25.61
C ARG A 112 7.09 -5.79 -25.26
N ALA A 113 7.26 -7.02 -24.79
CA ALA A 113 6.17 -7.88 -24.36
C ALA A 113 5.45 -7.34 -23.11
N LEU A 114 6.19 -6.89 -22.09
CA LEU A 114 5.64 -6.35 -20.85
C LEU A 114 4.87 -5.05 -21.08
N GLU A 115 5.42 -4.10 -21.84
CA GLU A 115 4.73 -2.86 -22.20
C GLU A 115 3.39 -3.12 -22.89
N ALA A 116 3.38 -4.01 -23.89
CA ALA A 116 2.17 -4.37 -24.62
C ALA A 116 1.15 -5.13 -23.76
N PHE A 117 1.61 -6.02 -22.88
CA PHE A 117 0.77 -6.76 -21.95
C PHE A 117 0.12 -5.83 -20.91
N LEU A 118 0.92 -4.97 -20.27
CA LEU A 118 0.45 -4.07 -19.21
C LEU A 118 -0.46 -2.95 -19.71
N ALA A 119 -0.33 -2.54 -20.98
CA ALA A 119 -1.31 -1.67 -21.62
C ALA A 119 -2.72 -2.29 -21.69
N ARG A 120 -2.83 -3.63 -21.67
CA ARG A 120 -4.09 -4.39 -21.78
C ARG A 120 -4.56 -4.94 -20.44
N TYR A 121 -3.61 -5.38 -19.60
CA TYR A 121 -3.86 -5.91 -18.26
C TYR A 121 -3.16 -5.06 -17.20
N PRO A 122 -3.51 -3.77 -17.07
CA PRO A 122 -2.81 -2.85 -16.17
C PRO A 122 -3.00 -3.21 -14.70
N LEU A 123 -4.01 -4.02 -14.35
CA LEU A 123 -4.31 -4.43 -12.96
C LEU A 123 -3.45 -5.60 -12.46
N CYS A 124 -2.57 -6.15 -13.30
CA CYS A 124 -1.67 -7.23 -12.96
C CYS A 124 -0.38 -6.72 -12.27
N TYR A 125 -0.48 -6.23 -11.02
CA TYR A 125 0.64 -5.63 -10.28
C TYR A 125 1.92 -6.47 -10.26
N GLY A 126 1.81 -7.81 -10.23
CA GLY A 126 2.96 -8.71 -10.25
C GLY A 126 3.83 -8.55 -11.50
N TYR A 127 3.24 -8.19 -12.65
CA TYR A 127 3.97 -7.95 -13.88
C TYR A 127 4.60 -6.55 -13.93
N TRP A 128 4.00 -5.55 -13.27
CA TRP A 128 4.66 -4.26 -13.03
C TRP A 128 5.94 -4.43 -12.21
N LYS A 129 5.90 -5.24 -11.15
CA LYS A 129 7.09 -5.57 -10.35
C LYS A 129 8.16 -6.29 -11.18
N LYS A 130 7.76 -7.32 -11.94
CA LYS A 130 8.67 -8.02 -12.86
C LYS A 130 9.32 -7.07 -13.86
N TYR A 131 8.57 -6.09 -14.37
CA TYR A 131 9.06 -5.12 -15.33
C TYR A 131 10.06 -4.15 -14.69
N ALA A 132 9.77 -3.61 -13.50
CA ALA A 132 10.73 -2.78 -12.77
C ALA A 132 12.01 -3.56 -12.42
N ASP A 133 11.90 -4.82 -11.99
CA ASP A 133 13.05 -5.70 -11.73
C ASP A 133 13.85 -6.04 -12.99
N LEU A 134 13.21 -6.13 -14.16
CA LEU A 134 13.90 -6.29 -15.44
C LEU A 134 14.78 -5.08 -15.75
N GLU A 135 14.25 -3.87 -15.62
CA GLU A 135 14.99 -2.62 -15.87
C GLU A 135 16.13 -2.43 -14.87
N ARG A 136 15.88 -2.73 -13.59
CA ARG A 136 16.92 -2.72 -12.56
C ARG A 136 18.06 -3.69 -12.88
N ARG A 137 17.76 -4.90 -13.34
CA ARG A 137 18.77 -5.88 -13.77
C ARG A 137 19.53 -5.44 -15.02
N ALA A 138 18.91 -4.65 -15.89
CA ALA A 138 19.57 -4.02 -17.03
C ALA A 138 20.45 -2.82 -16.62
N GLY A 139 20.43 -2.41 -15.35
CA GLY A 139 21.20 -1.29 -14.82
C GLY A 139 20.52 0.07 -14.95
N ASP A 140 19.26 0.12 -15.43
CA ASP A 140 18.50 1.36 -15.61
C ASP A 140 17.52 1.59 -14.45
N ASN A 141 18.06 2.14 -13.35
CA ASN A 141 17.25 2.45 -12.17
C ASN A 141 16.22 3.55 -12.44
N SER A 142 16.50 4.48 -13.36
CA SER A 142 15.57 5.54 -13.73
C SER A 142 14.35 4.96 -14.44
N LYS A 143 14.57 4.00 -15.35
CA LYS A 143 13.47 3.31 -16.03
C LYS A 143 12.70 2.40 -15.08
N ALA A 144 13.38 1.70 -14.18
CA ALA A 144 12.72 0.89 -13.15
C ALA A 144 11.76 1.73 -12.28
N GLU A 145 12.17 2.93 -11.90
CA GLU A 145 11.31 3.89 -11.19
C GLU A 145 10.14 4.36 -12.05
N GLU A 146 10.37 4.72 -13.32
CA GLU A 146 9.29 5.13 -14.24
C GLU A 146 8.22 4.04 -14.37
N VAL A 147 8.64 2.77 -14.49
CA VAL A 147 7.74 1.61 -14.57
C VAL A 147 6.91 1.47 -13.30
N CYS A 148 7.51 1.61 -12.12
CA CYS A 148 6.77 1.60 -10.85
C CYS A 148 5.71 2.71 -10.82
N LEU A 149 6.07 3.94 -11.19
CA LEU A 149 5.15 5.08 -11.20
C LEU A 149 4.01 4.90 -12.20
N GLN A 150 4.28 4.34 -13.38
CA GLN A 150 3.25 3.97 -14.36
C GLN A 150 2.29 2.92 -13.79
N GLY A 151 2.83 1.89 -13.12
CA GLY A 151 2.03 0.88 -12.46
C GLY A 151 1.18 1.43 -11.31
N LEU A 152 1.71 2.35 -10.50
CA LEU A 152 0.98 3.01 -9.41
C LEU A 152 -0.10 3.96 -9.93
N LYS A 153 0.11 4.58 -11.09
CA LYS A 153 -0.94 5.34 -11.78
C LYS A 153 -2.07 4.44 -12.27
N ALA A 154 -1.74 3.22 -12.69
CA ALA A 154 -2.72 2.22 -13.11
C ALA A 154 -3.44 1.54 -11.93
N ILE A 155 -2.74 1.29 -10.83
CA ILE A 155 -3.25 0.59 -9.64
C ILE A 155 -2.76 1.30 -8.36
N SER A 156 -3.36 2.43 -8.04
CA SER A 156 -2.94 3.24 -6.88
C SER A 156 -3.17 2.53 -5.53
N LEU A 157 -4.06 1.55 -5.47
CA LEU A 157 -4.39 0.79 -4.24
C LEU A 157 -3.52 -0.45 -4.02
N SER A 158 -2.57 -0.74 -4.92
CA SER A 158 -1.71 -1.92 -4.75
C SER A 158 -0.65 -1.68 -3.68
N VAL A 159 -0.93 -2.13 -2.46
CA VAL A 159 0.01 -2.10 -1.32
C VAL A 159 1.35 -2.75 -1.69
N ASP A 160 1.32 -3.91 -2.35
CA ASP A 160 2.54 -4.62 -2.76
C ASP A 160 3.37 -3.86 -3.81
N LEU A 161 2.73 -3.06 -4.68
CA LEU A 161 3.45 -2.26 -5.67
C LEU A 161 4.08 -1.02 -5.03
N TRP A 162 3.39 -0.37 -4.08
CA TRP A 162 3.96 0.71 -3.28
C TRP A 162 5.18 0.23 -2.48
N ILE A 163 5.05 -0.90 -1.77
CA ILE A 163 6.17 -1.51 -1.02
C ILE A 163 7.33 -1.84 -1.97
N HIS A 164 7.05 -2.34 -3.18
CA HIS A 164 8.10 -2.60 -4.15
C HIS A 164 8.81 -1.32 -4.61
N TYR A 165 8.06 -0.24 -4.89
CA TYR A 165 8.63 1.06 -5.25
C TYR A 165 9.48 1.66 -4.12
N ILE A 166 9.01 1.62 -2.89
CA ILE A 166 9.76 2.06 -1.70
C ILE A 166 11.08 1.28 -1.58
N ASN A 167 11.03 -0.05 -1.70
CA ASN A 167 12.22 -0.89 -1.65
C ASN A 167 13.20 -0.63 -2.81
N LEU A 168 12.68 -0.31 -4.00
CA LEU A 168 13.51 0.12 -5.12
C LEU A 168 14.29 1.39 -4.77
N LEU A 169 13.62 2.40 -4.20
CA LEU A 169 14.26 3.65 -3.78
C LEU A 169 15.27 3.43 -2.65
N LEU A 170 14.93 2.64 -1.64
CA LEU A 170 15.85 2.27 -0.56
C LEU A 170 17.11 1.57 -1.08
N GLY A 171 16.98 0.76 -2.13
CA GLY A 171 18.12 0.05 -2.74
C GLY A 171 18.91 0.84 -3.79
N THR A 172 18.45 2.01 -4.23
CA THR A 172 19.05 2.74 -5.36
C THR A 172 19.45 4.18 -5.06
N LEU A 173 18.83 4.82 -4.07
CA LEU A 173 19.17 6.18 -3.65
C LEU A 173 20.43 6.20 -2.79
N ASP A 174 21.22 7.27 -2.91
CA ASP A 174 22.36 7.52 -2.03
C ASP A 174 21.87 8.11 -0.70
N MET A 175 21.94 7.31 0.37
CA MET A 175 21.51 7.71 1.71
C MET A 175 22.42 8.76 2.37
N ASN A 176 23.58 9.09 1.78
CA ASN A 176 24.43 10.17 2.27
C ASN A 176 23.92 11.56 1.86
N LEU A 177 22.97 11.63 0.93
CA LEU A 177 22.33 12.87 0.50
C LEU A 177 21.17 13.21 1.42
N SER A 178 21.09 14.48 1.86
CA SER A 178 20.01 14.99 2.72
C SER A 178 18.62 14.78 2.13
N ASP A 179 18.52 14.83 0.80
CA ASP A 179 17.26 14.82 0.08
C ASP A 179 16.69 13.40 -0.06
N SER A 180 17.52 12.37 0.10
CA SER A 180 17.11 10.96 -0.08
C SER A 180 16.11 10.51 0.99
N PRO A 181 16.35 10.73 2.31
CA PRO A 181 15.35 10.43 3.33
C PRO A 181 14.07 11.26 3.20
N GLU A 182 14.15 12.51 2.74
CA GLU A 182 12.96 13.34 2.50
C GLU A 182 12.11 12.78 1.35
N ARG A 183 12.75 12.37 0.26
CA ARG A 183 12.10 11.72 -0.87
C ARG A 183 11.42 10.41 -0.45
N ILE A 184 12.10 9.55 0.29
CA ILE A 184 11.52 8.28 0.76
C ILE A 184 10.29 8.53 1.63
N ARG A 185 10.38 9.50 2.55
CA ARG A 185 9.24 9.90 3.40
C ARG A 185 8.05 10.40 2.58
N SER A 186 8.32 11.23 1.56
CA SER A 186 7.26 11.69 0.65
C SER A 186 6.55 10.52 -0.02
N VAL A 187 7.30 9.51 -0.46
CA VAL A 187 6.71 8.31 -1.10
C VAL A 187 5.91 7.47 -0.11
N PHE A 188 6.34 7.36 1.15
CA PHE A 188 5.53 6.72 2.19
C PHE A 188 4.21 7.47 2.44
N GLU A 189 4.24 8.80 2.49
CA GLU A 189 3.02 9.61 2.63
C GLU A 189 2.08 9.42 1.43
N ASP A 190 2.60 9.44 0.20
CA ASP A 190 1.82 9.19 -1.00
C ASP A 190 1.19 7.79 -0.99
N ALA A 191 1.95 6.78 -0.56
CA ALA A 191 1.49 5.40 -0.43
C ALA A 191 0.36 5.25 0.60
N VAL A 192 0.50 5.91 1.76
CA VAL A 192 -0.52 5.90 2.82
C VAL A 192 -1.78 6.63 2.38
N VAL A 193 -1.66 7.75 1.65
CA VAL A 193 -2.81 8.47 1.09
C VAL A 193 -3.54 7.61 0.06
N ALA A 194 -2.80 6.89 -0.79
CA ALA A 194 -3.38 6.10 -1.87
C ALA A 194 -3.96 4.75 -1.42
N ALA A 195 -3.29 4.04 -0.52
CA ALA A 195 -3.59 2.65 -0.15
C ALA A 195 -3.61 2.38 1.36
N GLY A 196 -3.37 3.38 2.20
CA GLY A 196 -3.27 3.20 3.65
C GLY A 196 -4.60 2.90 4.35
N LEU A 197 -5.74 3.12 3.68
CA LEU A 197 -7.07 2.74 4.18
C LEU A 197 -7.51 1.32 3.75
N ASP A 198 -6.69 0.58 2.99
CA ASP A 198 -6.98 -0.83 2.70
C ASP A 198 -6.87 -1.66 3.99
N PHE A 199 -7.81 -2.59 4.18
CA PHE A 199 -7.85 -3.46 5.35
C PHE A 199 -6.58 -4.31 5.51
N HIS A 200 -5.87 -4.62 4.43
CA HIS A 200 -4.63 -5.40 4.41
C HIS A 200 -3.38 -4.51 4.20
N SER A 201 -3.46 -3.22 4.53
CA SER A 201 -2.34 -2.28 4.41
C SER A 201 -1.30 -2.38 5.53
N ASP A 202 -1.44 -3.34 6.46
CA ASP A 202 -0.58 -3.49 7.65
C ASP A 202 0.92 -3.47 7.32
N ARG A 203 1.32 -4.19 6.26
CA ARG A 203 2.73 -4.25 5.84
C ARG A 203 3.31 -2.91 5.40
N LEU A 204 2.48 -2.01 4.85
CA LEU A 204 2.91 -0.68 4.44
C LEU A 204 3.15 0.20 5.68
N TRP A 205 2.21 0.17 6.62
CA TRP A 205 2.32 0.90 7.89
C TRP A 205 3.53 0.43 8.70
N ASP A 206 3.70 -0.88 8.81
CA ASP A 206 4.85 -1.49 9.50
C ASP A 206 6.18 -1.04 8.89
N LEU A 207 6.30 -1.12 7.56
CA LEU A 207 7.50 -0.69 6.86
C LEU A 207 7.80 0.81 7.11
N TYR A 208 6.76 1.65 7.15
CA TYR A 208 6.93 3.08 7.40
C TYR A 208 7.38 3.37 8.83
N VAL A 209 6.77 2.70 9.82
CA VAL A 209 7.13 2.83 11.24
C VAL A 209 8.57 2.39 11.48
N GLU A 210 8.96 1.22 10.97
CA GLU A 210 10.32 0.70 11.14
C GLU A 210 11.35 1.59 10.44
N TRP A 211 11.05 2.09 9.24
CA TRP A 211 11.92 3.04 8.56
C TRP A 211 12.14 4.32 9.37
N GLU A 212 11.10 4.94 9.95
CA GLU A 212 11.28 6.13 10.79
C GLU A 212 12.07 5.86 12.08
N LYS A 213 11.92 4.67 12.67
CA LYS A 213 12.75 4.23 13.80
C LYS A 213 14.21 4.09 13.40
N GLU A 214 14.50 3.50 12.25
CA GLU A 214 15.87 3.38 11.70
C GLU A 214 16.50 4.75 11.41
N GLN A 215 15.69 5.75 11.01
CA GLN A 215 16.15 7.14 10.88
C GLN A 215 16.38 7.85 12.23
N GLY A 216 16.07 7.21 13.36
CA GLY A 216 16.16 7.79 14.70
C GLY A 216 15.03 8.76 15.04
N ASN A 217 13.96 8.83 14.24
CA ASN A 217 12.85 9.76 14.41
C ASN A 217 11.69 9.14 15.20
N MET A 218 11.90 8.88 16.48
CA MET A 218 10.89 8.22 17.34
C MET A 218 9.54 8.96 17.39
N LYS A 219 9.56 10.31 17.34
CA LYS A 219 8.34 11.13 17.26
C LYS A 219 7.53 10.87 15.99
N LYS A 220 8.23 10.71 14.84
CA LYS A 220 7.56 10.45 13.56
C LYS A 220 7.02 9.03 13.54
N ALA A 221 7.79 8.05 14.02
CA ALA A 221 7.32 6.68 14.18
C ALA A 221 6.05 6.60 15.05
N ALA A 222 6.01 7.33 16.17
CA ALA A 222 4.84 7.45 17.01
C ALA A 222 3.65 8.13 16.30
N ALA A 223 3.90 9.19 15.54
CA ALA A 223 2.86 9.86 14.76
C ALA A 223 2.26 8.97 13.66
N VAL A 224 3.08 8.11 13.02
CA VAL A 224 2.60 7.11 12.07
C VAL A 224 1.76 6.04 12.79
N LEU A 225 2.18 5.58 13.96
CA LEU A 225 1.39 4.66 14.79
C LEU A 225 0.04 5.28 15.21
N ASP A 226 0.04 6.53 15.67
CA ASP A 226 -1.20 7.26 16.02
C ASP A 226 -2.17 7.40 14.83
N ARG A 227 -1.65 7.43 13.59
CA ARG A 227 -2.49 7.46 12.37
C ARG A 227 -3.08 6.09 12.08
N VAL A 228 -2.28 5.01 12.05
CA VAL A 228 -2.79 3.67 11.74
C VAL A 228 -3.75 3.15 12.81
N LEU A 229 -3.63 3.59 14.07
CA LEU A 229 -4.59 3.27 15.13
C LEU A 229 -6.02 3.74 14.86
N LYS A 230 -6.20 4.68 13.92
CA LYS A 230 -7.51 5.18 13.47
C LYS A 230 -8.00 4.50 12.19
N VAL A 231 -7.22 3.56 11.65
CA VAL A 231 -7.53 2.84 10.42
C VAL A 231 -7.91 1.40 10.77
N PRO A 232 -9.06 0.90 10.31
CA PRO A 232 -9.44 -0.48 10.53
C PRO A 232 -8.63 -1.39 9.60
N THR A 233 -7.53 -1.94 10.10
CA THR A 233 -6.70 -2.92 9.41
C THR A 233 -6.87 -4.32 10.01
N GLN A 234 -6.35 -5.34 9.34
CA GLN A 234 -6.41 -6.72 9.80
C GLN A 234 -5.65 -6.92 11.10
N LEU A 235 -4.48 -6.28 11.24
CA LEU A 235 -3.59 -6.41 12.40
C LEU A 235 -3.62 -5.18 13.32
N TYR A 236 -4.78 -4.51 13.42
CA TYR A 236 -4.98 -3.30 14.25
C TYR A 236 -4.48 -3.46 15.69
N ASN A 237 -4.64 -4.64 16.29
CA ASN A 237 -4.15 -4.98 17.62
C ASN A 237 -2.62 -5.01 17.71
N THR A 238 -1.95 -5.53 16.67
CA THR A 238 -0.49 -5.55 16.60
C THR A 238 0.07 -4.12 16.48
N HIS A 239 -0.59 -3.23 15.74
CA HIS A 239 -0.21 -1.81 15.69
C HIS A 239 -0.30 -1.16 17.08
N TYR A 240 -1.33 -1.51 17.85
CA TYR A 240 -1.48 -1.02 19.22
C TYR A 240 -0.42 -1.57 20.18
N ASP A 241 -0.07 -2.84 20.05
CA ASP A 241 1.04 -3.43 20.80
C ASP A 241 2.37 -2.74 20.49
N LYS A 242 2.65 -2.45 19.21
CA LYS A 242 3.85 -1.70 18.78
C LYS A 242 3.87 -0.28 19.34
N PHE A 243 2.71 0.39 19.45
CA PHE A 243 2.61 1.70 20.10
C PHE A 243 2.97 1.63 21.59
N LYS A 244 2.38 0.66 22.32
CA LYS A 244 2.69 0.43 23.74
C LYS A 244 4.17 0.16 23.95
N GLU A 245 4.76 -0.69 23.11
CA GLU A 245 6.20 -0.99 23.14
C GLU A 245 7.04 0.26 22.91
N ASN A 246 6.72 1.05 21.87
CA ASN A 246 7.45 2.28 21.55
C ASN A 246 7.40 3.31 22.70
N LEU A 247 6.24 3.47 23.35
CA LEU A 247 6.06 4.39 24.47
C LEU A 247 6.77 3.93 25.75
N ASN A 248 6.84 2.61 25.99
CA ASN A 248 7.48 2.04 27.18
C ASN A 248 9.01 1.99 27.06
N ASN A 249 9.53 1.72 25.85
CA ASN A 249 10.97 1.56 25.62
C ASN A 249 11.71 2.89 25.43
N ASN A 250 11.00 4.00 25.21
CA ASN A 250 11.59 5.31 24.95
C ASN A 250 11.12 6.37 25.98
N PRO A 251 11.88 7.45 26.21
CA PRO A 251 11.42 8.57 27.01
C PRO A 251 10.17 9.23 26.40
N PRO A 252 9.14 9.60 27.18
CA PRO A 252 7.92 10.21 26.64
C PRO A 252 8.17 11.46 25.78
N LYS A 253 9.22 12.22 26.10
CA LYS A 253 9.63 13.43 25.35
C LYS A 253 10.10 13.14 23.91
N GLU A 254 10.58 11.93 23.66
CA GLU A 254 11.09 11.49 22.34
C GLU A 254 10.02 10.80 21.51
N VAL A 255 8.92 10.38 22.13
CA VAL A 255 7.79 9.71 21.46
C VAL A 255 6.65 10.69 21.19
N LEU A 256 6.28 11.49 22.21
CA LEU A 256 5.14 12.39 22.14
C LEU A 256 5.49 13.69 21.39
N SER A 257 4.45 14.31 20.82
CA SER A 257 4.57 15.66 20.27
C SER A 257 4.95 16.64 21.39
N SER A 258 5.59 17.76 21.05
CA SER A 258 6.01 18.74 22.05
C SER A 258 4.80 19.35 22.79
N GLU A 259 3.71 19.59 22.06
CA GLU A 259 2.45 20.13 22.61
C GLU A 259 1.83 19.14 23.59
N GLU A 260 1.63 17.89 23.15
CA GLU A 260 1.04 16.85 23.99
C GLU A 260 1.90 16.54 25.23
N TYR A 261 3.22 16.51 25.06
CA TYR A 261 4.13 16.28 26.18
C TYR A 261 4.00 17.38 27.24
N GLU A 262 3.92 18.65 26.83
CA GLU A 262 3.76 19.77 27.75
C GLU A 262 2.40 19.75 28.45
N GLU A 263 1.33 19.41 27.72
CA GLU A 263 -0.02 19.26 28.27
C GLU A 263 -0.08 18.15 29.33
N LEU A 264 0.39 16.94 29.01
CA LEU A 264 0.42 15.82 29.94
C LEU A 264 1.32 16.11 31.14
N ARG A 265 2.45 16.78 30.94
CA ARG A 265 3.35 17.18 32.02
C ARG A 265 2.68 18.17 32.98
N ALA A 266 1.95 19.15 32.45
CA ALA A 266 1.21 20.11 33.25
C ALA A 266 0.09 19.43 34.05
N LEU A 267 -0.67 18.56 33.41
CA LEU A 267 -1.75 17.79 34.03
C LEU A 267 -1.22 16.90 35.16
N CYS A 268 -0.18 16.11 34.90
CA CYS A 268 0.39 15.21 35.91
C CYS A 268 1.00 15.98 37.10
N ARG A 269 1.63 17.14 36.87
CA ARG A 269 2.12 18.00 37.96
C ARG A 269 0.99 18.63 38.76
N GLN A 270 -0.11 19.00 38.13
CA GLN A 270 -1.29 19.49 38.82
C GLN A 270 -1.90 18.40 39.70
N ASN A 271 -2.03 17.18 39.19
CA ASN A 271 -2.53 16.04 39.95
C ASN A 271 -1.61 15.69 41.12
N GLN A 272 -0.29 15.67 40.93
CA GLN A 272 0.66 15.47 42.05
C GLN A 272 0.55 16.55 43.13
N LYS A 273 0.32 17.82 42.74
CA LYS A 273 0.08 18.89 43.71
C LYS A 273 -1.25 18.74 44.45
N ALA A 274 -2.29 18.30 43.77
CA ALA A 274 -3.59 18.02 44.38
C ALA A 274 -3.50 16.83 45.36
N GLU A 275 -2.90 15.71 44.95
CA GLU A 275 -2.65 14.54 45.80
C GLU A 275 -1.84 14.92 47.06
N ARG A 276 -0.79 15.75 46.91
CA ARG A 276 -0.02 16.24 48.07
C ARG A 276 -0.82 17.18 48.97
N ALA A 277 -1.68 18.03 48.41
CA ALA A 277 -2.53 18.91 49.19
C ALA A 277 -3.61 18.13 49.96
N GLU A 278 -4.15 17.06 49.37
CA GLU A 278 -5.08 16.14 50.04
C GLU A 278 -4.36 15.33 51.14
N GLN A 279 -3.17 14.80 50.87
CA GLN A 279 -2.35 14.11 51.87
C GLN A 279 -1.94 15.03 53.03
N ALA A 280 -1.58 16.28 52.75
CA ALA A 280 -1.27 17.26 53.79
C ALA A 280 -2.50 17.65 54.64
N GLN A 281 -3.70 17.65 54.06
CA GLN A 281 -4.95 17.84 54.80
C GLN A 281 -5.31 16.63 55.67
N GLU A 282 -5.00 15.41 55.22
CA GLU A 282 -5.17 14.17 56.01
C GLU A 282 -4.12 14.04 57.12
N GLU A 283 -2.86 14.43 56.86
CA GLU A 283 -1.78 14.42 57.86
C GLU A 283 -1.92 15.53 58.91
N GLU A 284 -2.60 16.64 58.63
CA GLU A 284 -2.95 17.67 59.63
C GLU A 284 -3.97 17.17 60.69
N GLU A 285 -4.72 16.08 60.46
CA GLU A 285 -5.57 15.44 61.48
C GLU A 285 -4.80 14.46 62.40
N GLU A 286 -3.61 13.96 62.01
CA GLU A 286 -2.79 13.04 62.81
C GLU A 286 -1.26 13.27 62.69
N ARG A 287 -0.67 14.35 63.24
CA ARG A 287 0.60 14.30 64.03
C ARG A 287 1.17 15.65 64.55
N PRO A 288 2.04 15.61 65.59
CA PRO A 288 2.61 16.75 66.30
C PRO A 288 3.83 17.38 65.57
N PRO A 289 4.23 18.61 65.94
CA PRO A 289 5.01 19.49 65.08
C PRO A 289 6.51 19.17 65.06
N GLY A 290 7.06 19.03 63.86
CA GLY A 290 8.48 19.25 63.59
C GLY A 290 9.17 18.10 62.88
N GLU A 291 9.12 18.10 61.54
CA GLU A 291 10.17 17.58 60.67
C GLU A 291 10.07 18.33 59.33
N GLU A 292 11.17 18.98 58.92
CA GLU A 292 11.24 19.80 57.71
C GLU A 292 11.35 18.90 56.46
N GLU A 293 10.51 19.15 55.46
CA GLU A 293 10.52 18.43 54.17
C GLU A 293 11.83 18.66 53.41
N PRO A 294 12.42 17.61 52.81
CA PRO A 294 13.54 17.78 51.89
C PRO A 294 13.03 18.35 50.56
N THR A 295 13.54 19.54 50.20
CA THR A 295 13.34 20.17 48.91
C THR A 295 13.82 19.24 47.79
N THR A 296 12.87 18.73 46.99
CA THR A 296 13.18 17.97 45.78
C THR A 296 13.69 18.92 44.69
N PRO A 297 14.69 18.53 43.88
CA PRO A 297 15.32 19.45 42.93
C PRO A 297 14.35 19.82 41.80
N GLU A 298 13.96 21.09 41.73
CA GLU A 298 13.19 21.66 40.63
C GLU A 298 14.04 21.69 39.36
N GLY A 299 13.86 20.71 38.46
CA GLY A 299 14.45 20.81 37.12
C GLY A 299 14.27 19.60 36.23
N THR A 300 14.37 18.39 36.80
CA THR A 300 14.22 17.13 36.08
C THR A 300 12.88 16.49 36.39
N ASP A 301 12.18 16.01 35.36
CA ASP A 301 10.95 15.24 35.57
C ASP A 301 11.32 13.94 36.28
N SER A 302 10.66 13.66 37.42
CA SER A 302 10.89 12.43 38.16
C SER A 302 10.45 11.22 37.33
N GLU A 303 11.04 10.05 37.59
CA GLU A 303 10.62 8.80 36.94
C GLU A 303 9.13 8.52 37.18
N GLU A 304 8.62 8.87 38.36
CA GLU A 304 7.20 8.77 38.70
C GLU A 304 6.33 9.69 37.84
N LEU A 305 6.78 10.94 37.57
CA LEU A 305 6.07 11.85 36.68
C LEU A 305 6.07 11.31 35.25
N MET A 306 7.20 10.80 34.76
CA MET A 306 7.31 10.18 33.44
C MET A 306 6.39 8.95 33.32
N GLN A 307 6.29 8.13 34.38
CA GLN A 307 5.39 6.99 34.43
C GLN A 307 3.91 7.42 34.37
N LYS A 308 3.50 8.40 35.19
CA LYS A 308 2.13 8.95 35.13
C LYS A 308 1.81 9.53 33.74
N MET A 309 2.78 10.15 33.07
CA MET A 309 2.60 10.65 31.70
C MET A 309 2.39 9.52 30.69
N ARG A 310 3.15 8.41 30.79
CA ARG A 310 2.94 7.22 29.94
C ARG A 310 1.54 6.66 30.13
N GLU A 311 1.08 6.54 31.38
CA GLU A 311 -0.27 6.04 31.70
C GLU A 311 -1.37 6.92 31.09
N GLN A 312 -1.25 8.25 31.20
CA GLN A 312 -2.23 9.16 30.57
C GLN A 312 -2.21 9.07 29.04
N ALA A 313 -1.03 9.00 28.43
CA ALA A 313 -0.92 8.84 26.98
C ALA A 313 -1.56 7.52 26.50
N LEU A 314 -1.35 6.42 27.25
CA LEU A 314 -1.98 5.12 26.97
C LEU A 314 -3.49 5.19 27.10
N LEU A 315 -4.04 5.80 28.16
CA LEU A 315 -5.48 5.93 28.35
C LEU A 315 -6.15 6.65 27.17
N HIS A 316 -5.51 7.70 26.62
CA HIS A 316 -6.02 8.37 25.43
C HIS A 316 -6.04 7.45 24.19
N ARG A 317 -4.99 6.64 23.97
CA ARG A 317 -4.93 5.72 22.83
C ARG A 317 -5.78 4.48 23.02
N ASP A 318 -6.02 4.02 24.25
CA ASP A 318 -6.93 2.91 24.56
C ASP A 318 -8.33 3.20 24.01
N LYS A 319 -8.81 4.44 24.18
CA LYS A 319 -10.10 4.84 23.63
C LYS A 319 -10.11 4.78 22.10
N VAL A 320 -9.09 5.34 21.44
CA VAL A 320 -8.96 5.30 19.98
C VAL A 320 -8.90 3.86 19.46
N TYR A 321 -8.14 3.00 20.15
CA TYR A 321 -8.05 1.57 19.85
C TYR A 321 -9.40 0.87 19.97
N GLN A 322 -10.17 1.14 21.05
CA GLN A 322 -11.51 0.56 21.24
C GLN A 322 -12.49 1.01 20.15
N ASP A 323 -12.46 2.29 19.78
CA ASP A 323 -13.28 2.84 18.69
C ASP A 323 -12.93 2.16 17.35
N ASN A 324 -11.63 2.02 17.05
CA ASN A 324 -11.17 1.34 15.83
C ASN A 324 -11.50 -0.16 15.83
N GLU A 325 -11.37 -0.84 16.97
CA GLU A 325 -11.74 -2.25 17.14
C GLU A 325 -13.23 -2.47 16.82
N ALA A 326 -14.10 -1.55 17.23
CA ALA A 326 -15.52 -1.60 16.89
C ALA A 326 -15.74 -1.48 15.37
N GLU A 327 -15.03 -0.58 14.69
CA GLU A 327 -15.09 -0.41 13.24
C GLU A 327 -14.53 -1.61 12.46
N VAL A 328 -13.45 -2.23 12.95
CA VAL A 328 -12.91 -3.49 12.41
C VAL A 328 -13.94 -4.60 12.55
N ARG A 329 -14.57 -4.74 13.73
CA ARG A 329 -15.54 -5.79 14.01
C ARG A 329 -16.74 -5.73 13.06
N LYS A 330 -17.22 -4.54 12.72
CA LYS A 330 -18.29 -4.35 11.73
C LYS A 330 -17.92 -4.92 10.35
N ARG A 331 -16.66 -4.77 9.94
CA ARG A 331 -16.18 -5.10 8.58
C ARG A 331 -15.54 -6.48 8.45
N TRP A 332 -15.14 -7.08 9.57
CA TRP A 332 -14.34 -8.31 9.60
C TRP A 332 -14.93 -9.43 8.75
N HIS A 333 -16.23 -9.70 8.89
CA HIS A 333 -16.89 -10.80 8.17
C HIS A 333 -16.97 -10.56 6.65
N PHE A 334 -17.04 -9.31 6.20
CA PHE A 334 -16.99 -8.98 4.78
C PHE A 334 -15.59 -9.14 4.21
N GLU A 335 -14.58 -8.63 4.92
CA GLU A 335 -13.17 -8.77 4.54
C GLU A 335 -12.73 -10.24 4.52
N ASP A 336 -13.13 -11.04 5.52
CA ASP A 336 -12.87 -12.47 5.52
C ASP A 336 -13.60 -13.20 4.38
N ALA A 337 -14.80 -12.78 3.99
CA ALA A 337 -15.51 -13.42 2.89
C ALA A 337 -14.80 -13.24 1.53
N ILE A 338 -14.00 -12.20 1.35
CA ILE A 338 -13.24 -11.93 0.12
C ILE A 338 -11.94 -12.74 0.14
N LYS A 339 -11.84 -13.75 -0.74
CA LYS A 339 -10.67 -14.63 -0.86
C LYS A 339 -9.74 -14.25 -2.01
N ARG A 340 -10.20 -13.43 -2.96
CA ARG A 340 -9.39 -12.93 -4.08
C ARG A 340 -9.53 -11.41 -4.25
N PRO A 341 -8.73 -10.61 -3.51
CA PRO A 341 -8.77 -9.15 -3.58
C PRO A 341 -8.00 -8.54 -4.77
N TYR A 342 -7.28 -9.37 -5.53
CA TYR A 342 -6.49 -8.95 -6.69
C TYR A 342 -7.14 -9.36 -8.01
N PHE A 343 -6.75 -8.68 -9.08
CA PHE A 343 -7.22 -8.98 -10.43
C PHE A 343 -6.74 -10.36 -10.91
N HIS A 344 -7.65 -11.13 -11.51
CA HIS A 344 -7.31 -12.33 -12.24
C HIS A 344 -8.35 -12.59 -13.35
N VAL A 345 -7.91 -13.09 -14.51
CA VAL A 345 -8.78 -13.30 -15.69
C VAL A 345 -9.82 -14.41 -15.53
N LYS A 346 -9.50 -15.48 -14.78
CA LYS A 346 -10.47 -16.50 -14.37
C LYS A 346 -11.64 -15.83 -13.63
N PRO A 347 -12.90 -16.16 -13.96
CA PRO A 347 -14.04 -15.59 -13.29
C PRO A 347 -14.01 -15.90 -11.78
N LEU A 348 -14.43 -14.94 -10.97
CA LEU A 348 -14.87 -15.17 -9.60
C LEU A 348 -16.09 -16.09 -9.59
N ASP A 349 -16.18 -16.92 -8.56
CA ASP A 349 -17.40 -17.65 -8.28
C ASP A 349 -18.51 -16.70 -7.79
N ARG A 350 -19.75 -17.20 -7.75
CA ARG A 350 -20.91 -16.42 -7.35
C ARG A 350 -20.85 -15.96 -5.89
N LEU A 351 -20.23 -16.73 -5.00
CA LEU A 351 -20.14 -16.39 -3.58
C LEU A 351 -19.19 -15.22 -3.36
N GLN A 352 -18.06 -15.19 -4.08
CA GLN A 352 -17.12 -14.08 -4.07
C GLN A 352 -17.72 -12.79 -4.63
N LEU A 353 -18.47 -12.86 -5.73
CA LEU A 353 -19.19 -11.69 -6.26
C LEU A 353 -20.25 -11.19 -5.27
N GLN A 354 -20.99 -12.10 -4.65
CA GLN A 354 -21.98 -11.75 -3.63
C GLN A 354 -21.33 -11.13 -2.39
N ALA A 355 -20.15 -11.60 -1.97
CA ALA A 355 -19.41 -11.01 -0.86
C ALA A 355 -19.06 -9.54 -1.13
N TRP A 356 -18.51 -9.25 -2.33
CA TRP A 356 -18.22 -7.87 -2.75
C TRP A 356 -19.48 -7.00 -2.81
N HIS A 357 -20.57 -7.48 -3.39
CA HIS A 357 -21.82 -6.72 -3.47
C HIS A 357 -22.40 -6.44 -2.08
N SER A 358 -22.44 -7.44 -1.21
CA SER A 358 -22.97 -7.30 0.15
C SER A 358 -22.16 -6.29 0.95
N TYR A 359 -20.83 -6.29 0.79
CA TYR A 359 -19.98 -5.33 1.47
C TYR A 359 -20.19 -3.90 0.94
N LEU A 360 -20.25 -3.73 -0.39
CA LEU A 360 -20.58 -2.43 -0.98
C LEU A 360 -21.98 -1.94 -0.56
N ASP A 361 -22.98 -2.82 -0.50
CA ASP A 361 -24.33 -2.48 -0.05
C ASP A 361 -24.31 -1.98 1.39
N TRP A 362 -23.56 -2.66 2.26
CA TRP A 362 -23.44 -2.30 3.66
C TRP A 362 -22.68 -0.98 3.87
N GLU A 363 -21.51 -0.78 3.25
CA GLU A 363 -20.73 0.46 3.45
C GLU A 363 -21.49 1.69 2.90
N MET A 364 -22.26 1.54 1.81
CA MET A 364 -23.14 2.60 1.30
C MET A 364 -24.32 2.87 2.24
N ALA A 365 -24.88 1.85 2.89
CA ALA A 365 -25.97 2.02 3.86
C ALA A 365 -25.48 2.72 5.14
N GLU A 366 -24.28 2.38 5.62
CA GLU A 366 -23.61 3.09 6.72
C GLU A 366 -23.44 4.58 6.39
N LEU A 367 -22.96 4.91 5.18
CA LEU A 367 -22.79 6.31 4.73
C LEU A 367 -24.12 7.10 4.74
N ASN A 368 -25.22 6.48 4.33
CA ASN A 368 -26.54 7.13 4.31
C ASN A 368 -27.21 7.18 5.69
N GLY A 369 -26.67 6.50 6.70
CA GLY A 369 -27.31 6.34 8.01
C GLY A 369 -28.58 5.47 7.96
N ASP A 370 -28.72 4.63 6.93
CA ASP A 370 -29.96 3.88 6.61
C ASP A 370 -30.14 2.60 7.45
N HIS A 371 -29.42 2.44 8.56
CA HIS A 371 -29.57 1.27 9.42
C HIS A 371 -30.92 1.26 10.13
N LYS A 372 -31.90 0.63 9.47
CA LYS A 372 -32.82 -0.27 10.17
C LYS A 372 -32.00 -1.48 10.62
N ASP A 373 -31.68 -1.52 11.90
CA ASP A 373 -31.12 -2.70 12.55
C ASP A 373 -31.83 -3.98 12.08
N PRO A 374 -31.13 -4.94 11.45
CA PRO A 374 -31.70 -6.26 11.15
C PRO A 374 -32.01 -7.07 12.42
N ALA A 375 -31.61 -6.58 13.60
CA ALA A 375 -31.72 -7.27 14.88
C ALA A 375 -32.93 -6.85 15.74
N ALA A 376 -33.75 -5.88 15.32
CA ALA A 376 -34.96 -5.48 16.04
C ALA A 376 -36.23 -6.13 15.44
N GLN A 377 -36.31 -7.46 15.48
CA GLN A 377 -37.61 -8.14 15.52
C GLN A 377 -37.88 -8.55 16.97
N SER A 378 -38.43 -7.62 17.76
CA SER A 378 -39.13 -7.96 19.00
C SER A 378 -40.39 -7.11 19.16
N ASP A 379 -41.51 -7.81 19.10
CA ASP A 379 -42.87 -7.53 19.59
C ASP A 379 -43.59 -6.20 19.22
N PRO A 380 -44.73 -6.27 18.50
CA PRO A 380 -45.62 -5.14 18.33
C PRO A 380 -46.59 -5.07 19.53
N ASN A 381 -46.15 -4.47 20.64
CA ASN A 381 -47.07 -3.95 21.65
C ASN A 381 -46.37 -3.01 22.63
N GLN A 382 -46.34 -1.71 22.33
CA GLN A 382 -46.49 -0.66 23.33
C GLN A 382 -46.71 0.71 22.66
N GLU A 383 -47.94 1.20 22.76
CA GLU A 383 -48.28 2.62 22.62
C GLU A 383 -47.80 3.39 23.86
N GLY A 384 -47.29 4.61 23.67
CA GLY A 384 -47.03 5.53 24.78
C GLY A 384 -46.09 6.69 24.44
N THR A 385 -46.67 7.81 24.00
CA THR A 385 -46.30 9.22 24.25
C THR A 385 -44.99 9.53 24.96
N GLU A 386 -44.16 10.44 24.40
CA GLU A 386 -44.08 11.85 24.83
C GLU A 386 -43.13 12.66 23.91
N GLU A 387 -43.58 13.86 23.55
CA GLU A 387 -42.81 14.90 22.88
C GLU A 387 -41.72 15.44 23.82
N SER A 388 -40.50 15.61 23.33
CA SER A 388 -39.57 16.57 23.92
C SER A 388 -38.74 17.25 22.84
N GLU A 389 -39.07 18.52 22.70
CA GLU A 389 -38.42 19.57 21.94
C GLU A 389 -36.98 19.78 22.45
N VAL A 390 -35.98 19.52 21.60
CA VAL A 390 -34.59 19.93 21.86
C VAL A 390 -34.08 20.74 20.68
N THR A 391 -33.95 22.04 20.97
CA THR A 391 -33.26 23.10 20.22
C THR A 391 -31.95 22.63 19.58
N PRO A 392 -31.67 22.97 18.31
CA PRO A 392 -30.41 22.61 17.67
C PRO A 392 -29.29 23.55 18.16
N GLN A 393 -28.33 23.01 18.90
CA GLN A 393 -27.05 23.68 19.14
C GLN A 393 -26.04 23.25 18.08
N HIS A 394 -25.40 24.26 17.49
CA HIS A 394 -24.39 24.22 16.45
C HIS A 394 -23.35 23.09 16.63
N HIS A 395 -23.39 22.10 15.73
CA HIS A 395 -22.37 21.07 15.53
C HIS A 395 -22.08 20.89 14.02
N GLU A 396 -22.09 21.96 13.22
CA GLU A 396 -21.99 21.84 11.75
C GLU A 396 -20.57 21.58 11.23
N ALA A 397 -19.51 21.76 12.04
CA ALA A 397 -18.12 21.55 11.59
C ALA A 397 -17.64 20.10 11.71
N SER A 398 -18.11 19.33 12.70
CA SER A 398 -17.65 17.95 12.95
C SER A 398 -18.34 16.92 12.05
N THR A 399 -19.56 17.21 11.58
CA THR A 399 -20.33 16.31 10.73
C THR A 399 -19.82 16.27 9.30
N GLY A 400 -19.24 17.38 8.80
CA GLY A 400 -18.72 17.46 7.43
C GLY A 400 -17.50 16.58 7.19
N ASP A 401 -16.56 16.55 8.15
CA ASP A 401 -15.33 15.76 8.03
C ASP A 401 -15.59 14.25 8.15
N SER A 402 -16.54 13.83 9.02
CA SER A 402 -16.95 12.42 9.13
C SER A 402 -17.58 11.92 7.84
N VAL A 403 -18.53 12.66 7.27
CA VAL A 403 -19.21 12.27 6.03
C VAL A 403 -18.23 12.21 4.85
N ALA A 404 -17.25 13.13 4.80
CA ALA A 404 -16.22 13.11 3.77
C ALA A 404 -15.29 11.88 3.89
N LEU A 405 -14.97 11.47 5.12
CA LEU A 405 -14.19 10.25 5.39
C LEU A 405 -15.00 9.00 5.00
N ASP A 406 -16.27 8.94 5.35
CA ASP A 406 -17.14 7.80 5.03
C ASP A 406 -17.35 7.68 3.51
N ASP A 407 -17.52 8.79 2.79
CA ASP A 407 -17.57 8.82 1.32
C ASP A 407 -16.23 8.35 0.70
N CYS A 408 -15.10 8.76 1.28
CA CYS A 408 -13.78 8.28 0.87
C CYS A 408 -13.66 6.76 1.04
N ARG A 409 -14.12 6.20 2.16
CA ARG A 409 -14.11 4.74 2.41
C ARG A 409 -14.92 3.98 1.37
N VAL A 410 -16.12 4.45 1.04
CA VAL A 410 -16.97 3.82 0.01
C VAL A 410 -16.29 3.84 -1.35
N ARG A 411 -15.68 4.96 -1.76
CA ARG A 411 -14.91 5.05 -3.01
C ARG A 411 -13.73 4.09 -3.05
N ILE A 412 -12.97 4.00 -1.96
CA ILE A 412 -11.84 3.06 -1.85
C ILE A 412 -12.35 1.62 -1.97
N LEU A 413 -13.47 1.29 -1.33
CA LEU A 413 -14.06 -0.05 -1.45
C LEU A 413 -14.52 -0.34 -2.89
N PHE A 414 -15.11 0.62 -3.59
CA PHE A 414 -15.44 0.49 -5.01
C PHE A 414 -14.20 0.25 -5.87
N GLU A 415 -13.14 1.04 -5.70
CA GLU A 415 -11.91 0.88 -6.47
C GLU A 415 -11.23 -0.47 -6.17
N ARG A 416 -11.23 -0.94 -4.91
CA ARG A 416 -10.79 -2.31 -4.54
C ARG A 416 -11.63 -3.37 -5.24
N CYS A 417 -12.96 -3.23 -5.21
CA CYS A 417 -13.87 -4.15 -5.89
C CYS A 417 -13.62 -4.17 -7.40
N LEU A 418 -13.38 -3.02 -8.03
CA LEU A 418 -13.06 -2.92 -9.45
C LEU A 418 -11.73 -3.59 -9.81
N ILE A 419 -10.74 -3.62 -8.91
CA ILE A 419 -9.51 -4.39 -9.15
C ILE A 419 -9.84 -5.88 -9.28
N ALA A 420 -10.55 -6.47 -8.31
CA ALA A 420 -10.90 -7.89 -8.34
C ALA A 420 -11.94 -8.24 -9.43
N CYS A 421 -12.84 -7.30 -9.72
CA CYS A 421 -14.02 -7.48 -10.55
C CYS A 421 -13.99 -6.67 -11.86
N ALA A 422 -12.82 -6.29 -12.37
CA ALA A 422 -12.70 -5.42 -13.55
C ALA A 422 -13.44 -5.94 -14.80
N LEU A 423 -13.65 -7.25 -14.93
CA LEU A 423 -14.33 -7.87 -16.07
C LEU A 423 -15.87 -7.94 -15.91
N TYR A 424 -16.41 -7.47 -14.78
CA TYR A 424 -17.82 -7.51 -14.42
C TYR A 424 -18.46 -6.14 -14.62
N GLU A 425 -19.16 -5.99 -15.74
CA GLU A 425 -19.83 -4.75 -16.17
C GLU A 425 -20.76 -4.15 -15.11
N GLU A 426 -21.43 -4.99 -14.33
CA GLU A 426 -22.36 -4.60 -13.28
C GLU A 426 -21.70 -3.78 -12.16
N VAL A 427 -20.44 -4.07 -11.81
CA VAL A 427 -19.70 -3.36 -10.77
C VAL A 427 -19.35 -1.94 -11.23
N TRP A 428 -18.91 -1.79 -12.48
CA TRP A 428 -18.63 -0.47 -13.07
C TRP A 428 -19.89 0.39 -13.14
N THR A 429 -21.00 -0.18 -13.63
CA THR A 429 -22.28 0.53 -13.73
C THR A 429 -22.74 1.01 -12.35
N ARG A 430 -22.61 0.15 -11.33
CA ARG A 430 -22.96 0.47 -9.95
C ARG A 430 -22.09 1.58 -9.37
N TYR A 431 -20.78 1.57 -9.63
CA TYR A 431 -19.89 2.66 -9.18
C TYR A 431 -20.26 3.99 -9.84
N ILE A 432 -20.53 3.98 -11.15
CA ILE A 432 -20.94 5.19 -11.88
C ILE A 432 -22.25 5.77 -11.31
N GLN A 433 -23.20 4.91 -10.95
CA GLN A 433 -24.44 5.33 -10.30
C GLN A 433 -24.21 5.93 -8.90
N TYR A 434 -23.30 5.36 -8.12
CA TYR A 434 -22.91 5.93 -6.84
C TYR A 434 -22.26 7.32 -7.01
N LEU A 435 -21.46 7.50 -8.07
CA LEU A 435 -20.88 8.79 -8.44
C LEU A 435 -21.91 9.77 -9.03
N GLU A 436 -23.19 9.40 -9.19
CA GLU A 436 -24.21 10.24 -9.86
C GLU A 436 -24.28 11.69 -9.33
N PRO A 437 -24.21 11.94 -8.02
CA PRO A 437 -24.20 13.29 -7.44
C PRO A 437 -22.89 14.07 -7.63
N GLN A 438 -21.82 13.45 -8.12
CA GLN A 438 -20.47 14.02 -8.16
C GLN A 438 -20.12 14.65 -9.52
N SER A 439 -18.88 15.15 -9.61
CA SER A 439 -18.32 15.79 -10.81
C SER A 439 -18.40 14.89 -12.05
N VAL A 440 -18.86 15.50 -13.16
CA VAL A 440 -18.92 14.90 -14.50
C VAL A 440 -17.57 14.31 -14.91
N ASP A 441 -16.47 14.96 -14.56
CA ASP A 441 -15.12 14.53 -14.94
C ASP A 441 -14.71 13.21 -14.27
N VAL A 442 -15.14 13.00 -13.02
CA VAL A 442 -14.85 11.76 -12.29
C VAL A 442 -15.59 10.59 -12.95
N LYS A 443 -16.89 10.76 -13.27
CA LYS A 443 -17.65 9.74 -13.99
C LYS A 443 -17.06 9.44 -15.37
N ARG A 444 -16.70 10.48 -16.12
CA ARG A 444 -16.05 10.36 -17.42
C ARG A 444 -14.76 9.54 -17.33
N ALA A 445 -13.95 9.76 -16.30
CA ALA A 445 -12.74 8.98 -16.06
C ALA A 445 -13.05 7.50 -15.79
N VAL A 446 -14.11 7.20 -15.01
CA VAL A 446 -14.55 5.81 -14.76
C VAL A 446 -15.06 5.15 -16.04
N TYR A 447 -15.86 5.85 -16.85
CA TYR A 447 -16.31 5.33 -18.15
C TYR A 447 -15.15 5.02 -19.09
N LYS A 448 -14.17 5.91 -19.20
CA LYS A 448 -12.96 5.68 -20.01
C LYS A 448 -12.20 4.45 -19.55
N ARG A 449 -11.94 4.31 -18.24
CA ARG A 449 -11.30 3.10 -17.69
C ARG A 449 -12.11 1.84 -18.02
N ALA A 450 -13.42 1.88 -17.83
CA ALA A 450 -14.28 0.74 -18.10
C ALA A 450 -14.26 0.35 -19.59
N CYS A 451 -14.48 1.31 -20.49
CA CYS A 451 -14.73 1.06 -21.91
C CYS A 451 -13.44 0.91 -22.73
N GLU A 452 -12.41 1.70 -22.44
CA GLU A 452 -11.17 1.74 -23.23
C GLU A 452 -10.16 0.68 -22.78
N ILE A 453 -10.20 0.26 -21.50
CA ILE A 453 -9.23 -0.67 -20.93
C ILE A 453 -9.84 -2.05 -20.69
N HIS A 454 -10.85 -2.15 -19.82
CA HIS A 454 -11.28 -3.45 -19.27
C HIS A 454 -12.40 -4.14 -20.06
N LEU A 455 -13.38 -3.38 -20.55
CA LEU A 455 -14.65 -3.87 -21.08
C LEU A 455 -14.91 -3.44 -22.55
N HIS A 456 -13.86 -3.39 -23.37
CA HIS A 456 -13.91 -3.00 -24.79
C HIS A 456 -14.95 -3.79 -25.63
N ASN A 457 -15.29 -5.02 -25.25
CA ASN A 457 -16.26 -5.87 -25.96
C ASN A 457 -17.67 -5.89 -25.34
N LYS A 458 -17.97 -5.10 -24.30
CA LYS A 458 -19.27 -5.09 -23.62
C LYS A 458 -20.14 -3.93 -24.14
N PRO A 459 -21.09 -4.15 -25.05
CA PRO A 459 -21.77 -3.04 -25.72
C PRO A 459 -22.62 -2.18 -24.79
N ASN A 460 -23.16 -2.75 -23.72
CA ASN A 460 -24.11 -2.09 -22.82
C ASN A 460 -23.48 -0.89 -22.10
N ILE A 461 -22.31 -1.04 -21.48
CA ILE A 461 -21.61 0.07 -20.83
C ILE A 461 -21.12 1.15 -21.82
N HIS A 462 -20.78 0.77 -23.05
CA HIS A 462 -20.44 1.74 -24.10
C HIS A 462 -21.66 2.56 -24.53
N MET A 463 -22.84 1.95 -24.63
CA MET A 463 -24.08 2.69 -24.88
C MET A 463 -24.43 3.64 -23.72
N GLN A 464 -24.20 3.22 -22.47
CA GLN A 464 -24.36 4.08 -21.31
C GLN A 464 -23.39 5.27 -21.35
N TRP A 465 -22.12 5.03 -21.70
CA TRP A 465 -21.12 6.09 -21.84
C TRP A 465 -21.49 7.10 -22.94
N ALA A 466 -21.92 6.62 -24.11
CA ALA A 466 -22.37 7.49 -25.20
C ALA A 466 -23.58 8.35 -24.78
N THR A 467 -24.53 7.76 -24.05
CA THR A 467 -25.68 8.50 -23.49
C THR A 467 -25.24 9.54 -22.46
N PHE A 468 -24.22 9.23 -21.66
CA PHE A 468 -23.65 10.15 -20.68
C PHE A 468 -22.97 11.36 -21.35
N GLU A 469 -22.16 11.15 -22.40
CA GLU A 469 -21.51 12.23 -23.17
C GLU A 469 -22.49 13.02 -24.05
N GLU A 470 -23.63 12.46 -24.43
CA GLU A 470 -24.68 13.24 -25.11
C GLU A 470 -25.35 14.24 -24.14
N ARG A 471 -25.41 13.91 -22.85
CA ARG A 471 -26.06 14.74 -21.83
C ARG A 471 -25.19 15.86 -21.27
N HIS A 472 -23.87 15.77 -21.39
CA HIS A 472 -22.88 16.68 -20.77
C HIS A 472 -21.85 17.14 -21.80
#